data_AF-A0A1S9M9S7-F1
#
_entry.id   AF-A0A1S9M9S7-F1
#
_cell.length_a   1.000
_cell.length_b   1.000
_cell.length_c   1.000
_cell.angle_alpha   90.00
_cell.angle_beta   90.00
_cell.angle_gamma   90.00
#
_symmetry.space_group_name_H-M   'P 1'
#
loop_
_entity.id
_entity.type
_entity.pdbx_description
1 polymer ?
#
loop_
_entity_poly.entity_id
_entity_poly.type
_entity_poly.pdbx_seq_one_letter_code
_entity_poly.pdbx_strand_id
1 'polypeptide(L)'
;MPFMRVPRLKRASSRKGRQATGPASASTGWWLLVVVFIEAAVALSIRLPLAFGLPPWLSLDGSTGFPALLALLIVPLVVLAAWRLMRQQQRERSQAFQTSRLMDTVLHTSQDWLWATGPDGRFTFCSPACKDITGYEPSELLGRNITRIIDPGDLADARLDWKARESGDSSWSRVVTVCRHRDGSRVLVDVAGRPVRDREGRDRGFEGTCRVLNPETARMRAEVTARIQELLTDGSVITAFQPILCLETRKVVGVESLTRFSGYQELSPEVRFIEAASVGLDVELEILALRTALTTGASLPPGLYVAANLSPRACLDPRLAAAIVESAIPPRRIVLEVTERHEVGNYGPLADALAPLRRAGLRIAVDDAGAGFASMRHILQLKPDLIKLDRDIIAGIDTDPAQRALGAAMVGFSSEIGAALVAEGIETEAELAAVTELGMTAAQGYLIGRPSLSPEDWASWG
;
A
#
# COMPACT_ATOMS: atom_id res chain seq x y z
N MET A 1 -30.07 34.16 -25.06
CA MET A 1 -30.19 34.24 -23.59
C MET A 1 -28.79 34.36 -23.00
N PRO A 2 -28.53 35.33 -22.11
CA PRO A 2 -27.19 35.72 -21.72
C PRO A 2 -26.65 34.91 -20.53
N PHE A 3 -25.33 34.69 -20.54
CA PHE A 3 -24.55 34.12 -19.45
C PHE A 3 -24.56 35.03 -18.22
N MET A 4 -24.81 34.43 -17.06
CA MET A 4 -24.81 35.09 -15.75
C MET A 4 -23.36 35.30 -15.28
N ARG A 5 -22.98 36.57 -15.06
CA ARG A 5 -21.72 36.99 -14.43
C ARG A 5 -21.78 36.74 -12.92
N VAL A 6 -20.77 36.07 -12.37
CA VAL A 6 -20.51 36.04 -10.91
C VAL A 6 -19.50 37.16 -10.56
N PRO A 7 -19.72 38.01 -9.54
CA PRO A 7 -18.82 39.12 -9.21
C PRO A 7 -17.62 38.69 -8.36
N ARG A 8 -16.46 39.25 -8.68
CA ARG A 8 -15.23 39.24 -7.87
C ARG A 8 -15.45 40.02 -6.56
N LEU A 9 -15.23 39.37 -5.41
CA LEU A 9 -15.14 40.03 -4.11
C LEU A 9 -13.68 40.32 -3.73
N LYS A 10 -13.48 41.55 -3.26
CA LYS A 10 -12.21 42.22 -2.95
C LYS A 10 -11.46 41.55 -1.79
N ARG A 11 -10.12 41.53 -1.91
CA ARG A 11 -9.17 41.33 -0.81
C ARG A 11 -9.32 42.45 0.23
N ALA A 12 -9.40 42.07 1.50
CA ALA A 12 -9.05 42.92 2.63
C ALA A 12 -8.19 42.12 3.62
N SER A 13 -7.19 42.80 4.16
CA SER A 13 -6.01 42.29 4.84
C SER A 13 -6.21 41.94 6.32
N SER A 14 -5.38 40.99 6.76
CA SER A 14 -4.72 40.91 8.06
C SER A 14 -5.56 40.92 9.35
N ARG A 15 -5.63 39.75 10.01
CA ARG A 15 -5.48 39.71 11.47
C ARG A 15 -4.97 38.34 11.96
N LYS A 16 -3.72 38.39 12.45
CA LYS A 16 -3.11 37.68 13.58
C LYS A 16 -3.54 36.23 13.87
N GLY A 17 -2.53 35.36 13.83
CA GLY A 17 -2.61 33.94 14.08
C GLY A 17 -3.25 33.56 15.42
N ARG A 18 -4.05 32.51 15.35
CA ARG A 18 -4.39 31.67 16.48
C ARG A 18 -3.58 30.38 16.35
N GLN A 19 -2.58 30.29 17.22
CA GLN A 19 -1.83 29.07 17.49
C GLN A 19 -2.78 27.97 17.93
N ALA A 20 -2.54 26.79 17.36
CA ALA A 20 -3.05 25.52 17.83
C ALA A 20 -2.64 25.32 19.30
N THR A 21 -3.64 25.16 20.17
CA THR A 21 -3.46 24.69 21.54
C THR A 21 -3.16 23.20 21.49
N GLY A 22 -1.87 22.85 21.47
CA GLY A 22 -1.41 21.52 21.85
C GLY A 22 -1.74 21.24 23.33
N PRO A 23 -1.78 19.97 23.76
CA PRO A 23 -2.08 19.61 25.13
C PRO A 23 -1.04 20.24 26.06
N ALA A 24 -1.51 21.20 26.85
CA ALA A 24 -0.71 21.91 27.83
C ALA A 24 -0.01 20.93 28.78
N SER A 25 1.25 21.24 29.04
CA SER A 25 2.14 20.62 30.01
C SER A 25 1.51 20.54 31.41
N ALA A 26 0.80 19.46 31.70
CA ALA A 26 0.31 19.12 33.03
C ALA A 26 1.43 18.62 33.98
N SER A 27 2.70 18.93 33.69
CA SER A 27 3.87 18.44 34.43
C SER A 27 4.64 19.51 35.19
N THR A 28 4.38 20.80 34.97
CA THR A 28 5.18 21.89 35.56
C THR A 28 4.72 22.35 36.94
N GLY A 29 3.47 22.08 37.34
CA GLY A 29 2.95 22.50 38.65
C GLY A 29 3.20 21.51 39.80
N TRP A 30 3.51 20.25 39.50
CA TRP A 30 3.57 19.21 40.53
C TRP A 30 4.91 19.21 41.29
N TRP A 31 6.01 19.59 40.65
CA TRP A 31 7.29 19.78 41.33
C TRP A 31 7.22 20.87 42.40
N LEU A 32 6.44 21.94 42.16
CA LEU A 32 6.19 22.99 43.14
C LEU A 32 5.46 22.47 44.39
N LEU A 33 4.48 21.57 44.22
CA LEU A 33 3.80 20.95 45.36
C LEU A 33 4.71 20.00 46.15
N VAL A 34 5.58 19.26 45.47
CA VAL A 34 6.58 18.40 46.13
C VAL A 34 7.61 19.24 46.89
N VAL A 35 8.10 20.33 46.31
CA VAL A 35 9.03 21.26 46.97
C VAL A 35 8.36 21.92 48.18
N VAL A 36 7.13 22.42 48.04
CA VAL A 36 6.38 23.02 49.14
C VAL A 36 6.11 22.02 50.26
N PHE A 37 5.84 20.75 49.92
CA PHE A 37 5.63 19.71 50.93
C PHE A 37 6.92 19.34 51.67
N ILE A 38 8.06 19.25 50.96
CA ILE A 38 9.37 19.02 51.57
C ILE A 38 9.76 20.19 52.46
N GLU A 39 9.62 21.43 51.99
CA GLU A 39 9.85 22.65 52.77
C GLU A 39 8.95 22.71 54.00
N ALA A 40 7.67 22.36 53.88
CA ALA A 40 6.75 22.32 55.02
C ALA A 40 7.13 21.20 56.02
N ALA A 41 7.58 20.04 55.54
CA ALA A 41 8.03 18.95 56.40
C ALA A 41 9.34 19.28 57.12
N VAL A 42 10.28 19.96 56.45
CA VAL A 42 11.53 20.47 57.05
C VAL A 42 11.20 21.57 58.07
N ALA A 43 10.34 22.52 57.71
CA ALA A 43 9.92 23.59 58.62
C ALA A 43 9.19 23.05 59.85
N LEU A 44 8.36 22.01 59.69
CA LEU A 44 7.63 21.39 60.80
C LEU A 44 8.54 20.54 61.68
N SER A 45 9.49 19.79 61.10
CA SER A 45 10.47 19.01 61.87
C SER A 45 11.44 19.89 62.66
N ILE A 46 11.61 21.17 62.30
CA ILE A 46 12.37 22.15 63.07
C ILE A 46 11.49 22.89 64.09
N ARG A 47 10.29 23.35 63.69
CA ARG A 47 9.42 24.19 64.54
C ARG A 47 8.63 23.43 65.58
N LEU A 48 8.23 22.19 65.31
CA LEU A 48 7.44 21.40 66.25
C LEU A 48 8.25 21.05 67.52
N PRO A 49 9.53 20.63 67.44
CA PRO A 49 10.36 20.44 68.64
C PRO A 49 10.54 21.73 69.46
N LEU A 50 10.76 22.87 68.78
CA LEU A 50 10.90 24.18 69.43
C LEU A 50 9.63 24.59 70.19
N ALA A 51 8.45 24.27 69.67
CA ALA A 51 7.17 24.56 70.33
C ALA A 51 6.97 23.76 71.63
N PHE A 52 7.65 22.62 71.78
CA PHE A 52 7.65 21.80 73.00
C PHE A 52 8.96 21.94 73.82
N GLY A 53 9.80 22.92 73.51
CA GLY A 53 11.02 23.24 74.25
C GLY A 53 12.20 22.28 74.02
N LEU A 54 12.16 21.47 72.97
CA LEU A 54 13.25 20.56 72.59
C LEU A 54 14.22 21.25 71.62
N PRO A 55 15.54 21.08 71.76
CA PRO A 55 16.50 21.64 70.81
C PRO A 55 16.27 21.05 69.41
N PRO A 56 16.28 21.88 68.35
CA PRO A 56 15.86 21.46 67.01
C PRO A 56 16.81 20.46 66.36
N TRP A 57 18.04 20.34 66.84
CA TRP A 57 18.88 19.18 66.54
C TRP A 57 18.63 18.12 67.61
N LEU A 58 17.84 17.09 67.27
CA LEU A 58 17.92 15.83 68.02
C LEU A 58 19.39 15.40 67.97
N SER A 59 20.04 15.31 69.13
CA SER A 59 21.33 14.68 69.26
C SER A 59 21.24 13.31 68.60
N LEU A 60 22.18 13.00 67.71
CA LEU A 60 22.29 11.70 67.02
C LEU A 60 22.70 10.57 67.98
N ASP A 61 22.21 10.60 69.22
CA ASP A 61 22.43 9.58 70.23
C ASP A 61 21.12 8.80 70.42
N GLY A 62 21.08 7.60 69.84
CA GLY A 62 20.30 6.47 70.34
C GLY A 62 18.78 6.43 70.10
N SER A 63 18.35 5.46 69.30
CA SER A 63 17.00 4.86 69.18
C SER A 63 15.85 5.61 68.50
N THR A 64 15.82 6.94 68.43
CA THR A 64 14.66 7.69 67.85
C THR A 64 14.94 8.46 66.56
N GLY A 65 16.20 8.82 66.28
CA GLY A 65 16.57 9.55 65.04
C GLY A 65 16.58 8.68 63.78
N PHE A 66 16.96 7.42 63.90
CA PHE A 66 17.06 6.49 62.77
C PHE A 66 15.69 6.14 62.15
N PRO A 67 14.63 5.83 62.93
CA PRO A 67 13.28 5.63 62.39
C PRO A 67 12.71 6.86 61.68
N ALA A 68 13.01 8.08 62.17
CA ALA A 68 12.54 9.32 61.58
C ALA A 68 13.21 9.59 60.21
N LEU A 69 14.53 9.38 60.11
CA LEU A 69 15.27 9.45 58.85
C LEU A 69 14.83 8.36 57.86
N LEU A 70 14.56 7.15 58.36
CA LEU A 70 14.08 6.05 57.54
C LEU A 70 12.65 6.32 57.01
N ALA A 71 11.77 6.88 57.83
CA ALA A 71 10.42 7.29 57.42
C ALA A 71 10.46 8.40 56.36
N LEU A 72 11.38 9.37 56.49
CA LEU A 72 11.61 10.42 55.50
C LEU A 72 12.05 9.87 54.13
N LEU A 73 12.70 8.70 54.09
CA LEU A 73 13.11 8.05 52.84
C LEU A 73 12.05 7.08 52.28
N ILE A 74 11.40 6.30 53.14
CA ILE A 74 10.46 5.24 52.73
C ILE A 74 9.12 5.82 52.27
N VAL A 75 8.59 6.84 52.97
CA VAL A 75 7.27 7.38 52.66
C VAL A 75 7.22 7.97 51.24
N PRO A 76 8.19 8.80 50.79
CA PRO A 76 8.21 9.27 49.40
C PRO A 76 8.33 8.15 48.37
N LEU A 77 9.12 7.11 48.67
CA LEU A 77 9.28 5.94 47.80
C LEU A 77 7.97 5.15 47.64
N VAL A 78 7.25 4.91 48.73
CA VAL A 78 5.96 4.22 48.73
C VAL A 78 4.89 5.05 48.01
N VAL A 79 4.85 6.37 48.25
CA VAL A 79 3.94 7.28 47.55
C VAL A 79 4.25 7.32 46.05
N LEU A 80 5.51 7.38 45.66
CA LEU A 80 5.93 7.36 44.26
C LEU A 80 5.59 6.03 43.58
N ALA A 81 5.78 4.90 44.28
CA ALA A 81 5.44 3.57 43.79
C ALA A 81 3.91 3.40 43.62
N ALA A 82 3.12 3.78 44.63
CA ALA A 82 1.66 3.76 44.58
C ALA A 82 1.14 4.66 43.46
N TRP A 83 1.73 5.84 43.28
CA TRP A 83 1.38 6.75 42.18
C TRP A 83 1.74 6.18 40.80
N ARG A 84 2.90 5.53 40.65
CA ARG A 84 3.28 4.83 39.40
C ARG A 84 2.30 3.72 39.08
N LEU A 85 1.90 2.91 40.07
CA LEU A 85 0.88 1.86 39.94
C LEU A 85 -0.48 2.43 39.55
N MET A 86 -0.94 3.49 40.20
CA MET A 86 -2.20 4.15 39.86
C MET A 86 -2.17 4.77 38.46
N ARG A 87 -1.06 5.41 38.06
CA ARG A 87 -0.87 5.92 36.70
C ARG A 87 -0.86 4.81 35.66
N GLN A 88 -0.22 3.69 35.97
CA GLN A 88 -0.18 2.54 35.08
C GLN A 88 -1.59 1.98 34.88
N GLN A 89 -2.35 1.76 35.94
CA GLN A 89 -3.75 1.32 35.83
C GLN A 89 -4.64 2.33 35.08
N GLN A 90 -4.44 3.63 35.29
CA GLN A 90 -5.20 4.67 34.58
C GLN A 90 -4.85 4.69 33.08
N ARG A 91 -3.59 4.46 32.71
CA ARG A 91 -3.16 4.35 31.31
C ARG A 91 -3.75 3.12 30.65
N GLU A 92 -3.70 1.96 31.32
CA GLU A 92 -4.28 0.71 30.81
C GLU A 92 -5.79 0.83 30.65
N ARG A 93 -6.50 1.42 31.62
CA ARG A 93 -7.95 1.67 31.51
C ARG A 93 -8.28 2.68 30.41
N SER A 94 -7.49 3.73 30.26
CA SER A 94 -7.70 4.74 29.23
C SER A 94 -7.45 4.18 27.83
N GLN A 95 -6.43 3.34 27.66
CA GLN A 95 -6.16 2.63 26.42
C GLN A 95 -7.27 1.62 26.12
N ALA A 96 -7.68 0.79 27.09
CA ALA A 96 -8.78 -0.15 26.92
C ALA A 96 -10.09 0.55 26.57
N PHE A 97 -10.38 1.69 27.22
CA PHE A 97 -11.56 2.50 26.93
C PHE A 97 -11.49 3.15 25.53
N GLN A 98 -10.32 3.66 25.13
CA GLN A 98 -10.13 4.21 23.78
C GLN A 98 -10.22 3.14 22.70
N THR A 99 -9.57 1.99 22.88
CA THR A 99 -9.66 0.85 21.96
C THR A 99 -11.10 0.34 21.86
N SER A 100 -11.81 0.20 22.99
CA SER A 100 -13.22 -0.20 23.00
C SER A 100 -14.11 0.82 22.30
N ARG A 101 -13.90 2.12 22.52
CA ARG A 101 -14.70 3.18 21.90
C ARG A 101 -14.39 3.34 20.41
N LEU A 102 -13.14 3.16 20.00
CA LEU A 102 -12.73 3.13 18.60
C LEU A 102 -13.37 1.94 17.88
N MET A 103 -13.34 0.74 18.50
CA MET A 103 -14.04 -0.43 17.97
C MET A 103 -15.53 -0.16 17.85
N ASP A 104 -16.17 0.32 18.91
CA ASP A 104 -17.61 0.63 18.90
C ASP A 104 -17.97 1.68 17.83
N THR A 105 -17.15 2.73 17.70
CA THR A 105 -17.35 3.74 16.66
C THR A 105 -17.21 3.13 15.27
N VAL A 106 -16.14 2.37 14.98
CA VAL A 106 -15.95 1.72 13.67
C VAL A 106 -17.11 0.78 13.34
N LEU A 107 -17.60 0.01 14.33
CA LEU A 107 -18.73 -0.91 14.16
C LEU A 107 -20.05 -0.20 13.86
N HIS A 108 -20.24 1.01 14.39
CA HIS A 108 -21.48 1.78 14.24
C HIS A 108 -21.43 2.85 13.15
N THR A 109 -20.24 3.24 12.68
CA THR A 109 -20.07 4.19 11.56
C THR A 109 -19.80 3.51 10.23
N SER A 110 -19.34 2.25 10.22
CA SER A 110 -19.15 1.50 8.98
C SER A 110 -20.50 1.19 8.33
N GLN A 111 -20.66 1.61 7.07
CA GLN A 111 -21.82 1.23 6.25
C GLN A 111 -21.72 -0.22 5.74
N ASP A 112 -20.51 -0.79 5.76
CA ASP A 112 -20.27 -2.18 5.38
C ASP A 112 -20.56 -3.12 6.56
N TRP A 113 -21.23 -4.23 6.27
CA TRP A 113 -21.43 -5.32 7.23
C TRP A 113 -20.12 -6.08 7.44
N LEU A 114 -19.58 -5.99 8.65
CA LEU A 114 -18.41 -6.75 9.10
C LEU A 114 -18.86 -8.08 9.68
N TRP A 115 -18.22 -9.16 9.25
CA TRP A 115 -18.60 -10.51 9.65
C TRP A 115 -17.36 -11.36 9.94
N ALA A 116 -17.52 -12.34 10.84
CA ALA A 116 -16.56 -13.42 11.00
C ALA A 116 -17.28 -14.75 11.18
N THR A 117 -16.68 -15.82 10.69
CA THR A 117 -17.16 -17.19 10.78
C THR A 117 -16.10 -18.13 11.33
N GLY A 118 -16.53 -19.22 11.96
CA GLY A 118 -15.66 -20.35 12.28
C GLY A 118 -15.36 -21.22 11.04
N PRO A 119 -14.51 -22.25 11.17
CA PRO A 119 -14.14 -23.13 10.05
C PRO A 119 -15.34 -23.92 9.49
N ASP A 120 -16.39 -24.08 10.30
CA ASP A 120 -17.65 -24.74 9.94
C ASP A 120 -18.66 -23.79 9.29
N GLY A 121 -18.27 -22.54 9.00
CA GLY A 121 -19.10 -21.53 8.37
C GLY A 121 -20.17 -20.91 9.28
N ARG A 122 -20.06 -21.08 10.60
CA ARG A 122 -20.96 -20.43 11.57
C ARG A 122 -20.47 -19.04 11.94
N PHE A 123 -21.37 -18.05 11.98
CA PHE A 123 -21.01 -16.70 12.39
C PHE A 123 -20.52 -16.66 13.84
N THR A 124 -19.31 -16.16 14.03
CA THR A 124 -18.72 -15.84 15.34
C THR A 124 -18.83 -14.35 15.64
N PHE A 125 -19.02 -13.51 14.62
CA PHE A 125 -19.18 -12.07 14.73
C PHE A 125 -20.04 -11.51 13.58
N CYS A 126 -20.89 -10.53 13.89
CA CYS A 126 -21.63 -9.72 12.92
C CYS A 126 -21.74 -8.28 13.46
N SER A 127 -21.40 -7.27 12.66
CA SER A 127 -21.70 -5.87 13.00
C SER A 127 -23.18 -5.54 12.82
N PRO A 128 -23.70 -4.48 13.47
CA PRO A 128 -25.11 -4.06 13.36
C PRO A 128 -25.59 -3.79 11.93
N ALA A 129 -24.68 -3.39 11.03
CA ALA A 129 -24.98 -3.18 9.61
C ALA A 129 -25.49 -4.46 8.89
N CYS A 130 -25.38 -5.65 9.49
CA CYS A 130 -25.98 -6.87 8.94
C CYS A 130 -27.50 -6.78 8.79
N LYS A 131 -28.17 -5.98 9.63
CA LYS A 131 -29.62 -5.85 9.64
C LYS A 131 -30.13 -5.24 8.34
N ASP A 132 -29.44 -4.23 7.82
CA ASP A 132 -29.84 -3.53 6.61
C ASP A 132 -29.68 -4.41 5.35
N ILE A 133 -28.79 -5.40 5.40
CA ILE A 133 -28.51 -6.32 4.30
C ILE A 133 -29.37 -7.59 4.38
N THR A 134 -29.50 -8.17 5.58
CA THR A 134 -30.07 -9.50 5.77
C THR A 134 -31.45 -9.49 6.44
N GLY A 135 -31.83 -8.39 7.09
CA GLY A 135 -33.05 -8.28 7.89
C GLY A 135 -33.00 -9.00 9.24
N TYR A 136 -31.86 -9.61 9.58
CA TYR A 136 -31.62 -10.27 10.86
C TYR A 136 -30.78 -9.39 11.77
N GLU A 137 -31.09 -9.41 13.06
CA GLU A 137 -30.22 -8.81 14.08
C GLU A 137 -28.93 -9.63 14.23
N PRO A 138 -27.80 -9.01 14.63
CA PRO A 138 -26.56 -9.74 14.86
C PRO A 138 -26.73 -10.95 15.78
N SER A 139 -27.50 -10.80 16.85
CA SER A 139 -27.80 -11.87 17.82
C SER A 139 -28.55 -13.06 17.22
N GLU A 140 -29.31 -12.87 16.15
CA GLU A 140 -30.02 -13.94 15.44
C GLU A 140 -29.09 -14.72 14.48
N LEU A 141 -28.04 -14.07 13.98
CA LEU A 141 -27.04 -14.67 13.08
C LEU A 141 -25.92 -15.39 13.81
N LEU A 142 -25.52 -14.90 15.00
CA LEU A 142 -24.45 -15.52 15.79
C LEU A 142 -24.72 -17.02 16.05
N GLY A 143 -23.73 -17.85 15.76
CA GLY A 143 -23.78 -19.32 15.86
C GLY A 143 -24.57 -20.03 14.73
N ARG A 144 -25.24 -19.29 13.85
CA ARG A 144 -25.92 -19.85 12.67
C ARG A 144 -24.95 -20.00 11.52
N ASN A 145 -25.19 -21.00 10.67
CA ASN A 145 -24.40 -21.23 9.48
C ASN A 145 -24.74 -20.22 8.37
N ILE A 146 -23.73 -19.82 7.59
CA ILE A 146 -23.84 -18.86 6.49
C ILE A 146 -24.89 -19.26 5.43
N THR A 147 -25.15 -20.57 5.26
CA THR A 147 -26.22 -21.09 4.37
C THR A 147 -27.64 -20.62 4.73
N ARG A 148 -27.83 -20.01 5.91
CA ARG A 148 -29.10 -19.38 6.28
C ARG A 148 -29.42 -18.17 5.40
N ILE A 149 -28.40 -17.45 4.95
CA ILE A 149 -28.53 -16.19 4.23
C ILE A 149 -27.94 -16.23 2.82
N ILE A 150 -27.14 -17.24 2.47
CA ILE A 150 -26.62 -17.44 1.11
C ILE A 150 -27.00 -18.85 0.66
N ASP A 151 -27.41 -19.01 -0.59
CA ASP A 151 -27.73 -20.34 -1.12
C ASP A 151 -26.46 -21.21 -1.24
N PRO A 152 -26.51 -22.51 -0.90
CA PRO A 152 -25.38 -23.42 -1.10
C PRO A 152 -24.84 -23.48 -2.54
N GLY A 153 -25.68 -23.27 -3.55
CA GLY A 153 -25.27 -23.19 -4.95
C GLY A 153 -24.41 -21.95 -5.24
N ASP A 154 -24.88 -20.78 -4.79
CA ASP A 154 -24.15 -19.51 -4.93
C ASP A 154 -22.81 -19.53 -4.15
N LEU A 155 -22.78 -20.26 -3.03
CA LEU A 155 -21.56 -20.54 -2.27
C LEU A 155 -20.59 -21.47 -3.02
N ALA A 156 -21.10 -22.45 -3.77
CA ALA A 156 -20.28 -23.39 -4.52
C ALA A 156 -19.61 -22.74 -5.73
N ASP A 157 -20.34 -21.87 -6.46
CA ASP A 157 -19.82 -21.09 -7.57
C ASP A 157 -18.73 -20.11 -7.09
N ALA A 158 -19.01 -19.39 -6.00
CA ALA A 158 -18.01 -18.53 -5.35
C ALA A 158 -16.77 -19.31 -4.85
N ARG A 159 -16.95 -20.58 -4.45
CA ARG A 159 -15.87 -21.46 -3.98
C ARG A 159 -15.02 -22.05 -5.12
N LEU A 160 -15.60 -22.23 -6.30
CA LEU A 160 -14.88 -22.66 -7.50
C LEU A 160 -13.97 -21.53 -8.03
N ASP A 161 -14.48 -20.30 -8.07
CA ASP A 161 -13.69 -19.09 -8.37
C ASP A 161 -12.53 -18.89 -7.38
N TRP A 162 -12.75 -19.22 -6.11
CA TRP A 162 -11.72 -19.13 -5.06
C TRP A 162 -10.58 -20.14 -5.25
N LYS A 163 -10.89 -21.42 -5.51
CA LYS A 163 -9.85 -22.46 -5.68
C LYS A 163 -8.93 -22.22 -6.88
N ALA A 164 -9.44 -21.55 -7.92
CA ALA A 164 -8.63 -21.19 -9.09
C ALA A 164 -7.56 -20.12 -8.76
N ARG A 165 -7.72 -19.37 -7.66
CA ARG A 165 -6.89 -18.22 -7.26
C ARG A 165 -5.87 -18.53 -6.15
N GLU A 166 -5.69 -19.79 -5.75
CA GLU A 166 -4.76 -20.21 -4.69
C GLU A 166 -3.28 -20.04 -5.10
N SER A 167 -2.73 -18.84 -4.94
CA SER A 167 -1.28 -18.64 -4.77
C SER A 167 -0.99 -17.52 -3.75
N GLY A 168 -0.34 -17.88 -2.63
CA GLY A 168 0.34 -16.96 -1.71
C GLY A 168 -0.50 -16.24 -0.65
N ASP A 169 -1.66 -15.67 -0.99
CA ASP A 169 -2.55 -14.99 -0.04
C ASP A 169 -3.99 -15.50 -0.23
N SER A 170 -4.48 -16.29 0.72
CA SER A 170 -5.83 -16.88 0.68
C SER A 170 -6.95 -15.86 0.97
N SER A 171 -6.64 -14.56 0.98
CA SER A 171 -7.64 -13.49 1.04
C SER A 171 -8.38 -13.36 -0.30
N TRP A 172 -9.66 -13.00 -0.23
CA TRP A 172 -10.48 -12.74 -1.41
C TRP A 172 -11.20 -11.42 -1.25
N SER A 173 -11.45 -10.77 -2.38
CA SER A 173 -12.24 -9.54 -2.42
C SER A 173 -13.05 -9.53 -3.71
N ARG A 174 -14.13 -8.73 -3.74
CA ARG A 174 -14.93 -8.49 -4.95
C ARG A 174 -15.73 -9.71 -5.42
N VAL A 175 -16.10 -10.62 -4.50
CA VAL A 175 -16.98 -11.76 -4.81
C VAL A 175 -18.42 -11.26 -4.78
N VAL A 176 -19.09 -11.25 -5.93
CA VAL A 176 -20.49 -10.85 -6.03
C VAL A 176 -21.37 -12.08 -5.80
N THR A 177 -22.25 -12.01 -4.80
CA THR A 177 -23.19 -13.10 -4.47
C THR A 177 -24.54 -12.54 -4.06
N VAL A 178 -25.52 -13.42 -3.89
CA VAL A 178 -26.88 -13.06 -3.48
C VAL A 178 -27.11 -13.44 -2.02
N CYS A 179 -27.37 -12.43 -1.21
CA CYS A 179 -27.86 -12.61 0.14
C CYS A 179 -29.40 -12.65 0.14
N ARG A 180 -29.97 -13.66 0.78
CA ARG A 180 -31.41 -13.75 1.04
C ARG A 180 -31.75 -12.95 2.30
N HIS A 181 -32.57 -11.94 2.13
CA HIS A 181 -33.13 -11.16 3.22
C HIS A 181 -34.25 -11.93 3.95
N ARG A 182 -34.53 -11.59 5.21
CA ARG A 182 -35.57 -12.21 6.05
C ARG A 182 -36.95 -12.28 5.38
N ASP A 183 -37.32 -11.25 4.61
CA ASP A 183 -38.61 -11.18 3.91
C ASP A 183 -38.65 -12.01 2.61
N GLY A 184 -37.57 -12.71 2.28
CA GLY A 184 -37.44 -13.51 1.07
C GLY A 184 -36.89 -12.76 -0.14
N SER A 185 -36.70 -11.44 -0.06
CA SER A 185 -36.05 -10.68 -1.12
C SER A 185 -34.57 -11.05 -1.27
N ARG A 186 -34.04 -10.83 -2.47
CA ARG A 186 -32.66 -11.13 -2.85
C ARG A 186 -31.88 -9.82 -2.93
N VAL A 187 -30.87 -9.69 -2.08
CA VAL A 187 -29.99 -8.53 -1.99
C VAL A 187 -28.65 -8.91 -2.58
N LEU A 188 -28.24 -8.24 -3.65
CA LEU A 188 -26.94 -8.48 -4.23
C LEU A 188 -25.86 -7.83 -3.37
N VAL A 189 -24.80 -8.57 -3.09
CA VAL A 189 -23.72 -8.13 -2.19
C VAL A 189 -22.35 -8.38 -2.79
N ASP A 190 -21.42 -7.46 -2.53
CA ASP A 190 -19.98 -7.63 -2.76
C ASP A 190 -19.35 -8.04 -1.42
N VAL A 191 -18.73 -9.22 -1.42
CA VAL A 191 -18.15 -9.85 -0.24
C VAL A 191 -16.64 -9.95 -0.41
N ALA A 192 -15.92 -9.51 0.63
CA ALA A 192 -14.49 -9.71 0.78
C ALA A 192 -14.21 -10.42 2.10
N GLY A 193 -13.18 -11.25 2.15
CA GLY A 193 -12.80 -11.97 3.35
C GLY A 193 -11.35 -12.46 3.33
N ARG A 194 -10.86 -12.84 4.50
CA ARG A 194 -9.54 -13.45 4.67
C ARG A 194 -9.61 -14.57 5.71
N PRO A 195 -8.76 -15.60 5.62
CA PRO A 195 -8.65 -16.59 6.67
C PRO A 195 -8.05 -15.96 7.94
N VAL A 196 -8.57 -16.40 9.08
CA VAL A 196 -8.02 -16.10 10.40
C VAL A 196 -7.27 -17.34 10.86
N ARG A 197 -5.95 -17.24 11.03
CA ARG A 197 -5.11 -18.33 11.53
C ARG A 197 -4.66 -18.08 12.96
N ASP A 198 -4.49 -19.16 13.73
CA ASP A 198 -3.85 -19.07 15.05
C ASP A 198 -2.32 -18.88 14.94
N ARG A 199 -1.66 -18.72 16.09
CA ARG A 199 -0.18 -18.58 16.16
C ARG A 199 0.57 -19.81 15.66
N GLU A 200 -0.11 -20.95 15.53
CA GLU A 200 0.43 -22.24 15.08
C GLU A 200 0.09 -22.50 13.61
N GLY A 201 -0.55 -21.54 12.92
CA GLY A 201 -0.88 -21.60 11.50
C GLY A 201 -2.17 -22.36 11.17
N ARG A 202 -2.98 -22.77 12.15
CA ARG A 202 -4.23 -23.49 11.92
C ARG A 202 -5.37 -22.53 11.61
N ASP A 203 -6.21 -22.88 10.64
CA ASP A 203 -7.37 -22.07 10.26
C ASP A 203 -8.42 -22.07 11.38
N ARG A 204 -8.74 -20.88 11.89
CA ARG A 204 -9.81 -20.63 12.87
C ARG A 204 -11.11 -20.13 12.26
N GLY A 205 -11.14 -19.97 10.95
CA GLY A 205 -12.29 -19.49 10.19
C GLY A 205 -11.94 -18.29 9.34
N PHE A 206 -12.91 -17.41 9.10
CA PHE A 206 -12.79 -16.32 8.14
C PHE A 206 -13.37 -15.03 8.71
N GLU A 207 -12.82 -13.89 8.30
CA GLU A 207 -13.37 -12.58 8.62
C GLU A 207 -13.39 -11.69 7.39
N GLY A 208 -14.32 -10.76 7.32
CA GLY A 208 -14.54 -10.01 6.10
C GLY A 208 -15.55 -8.89 6.20
N THR A 209 -15.82 -8.30 5.04
CA THR A 209 -16.81 -7.25 4.84
C THR A 209 -17.82 -7.68 3.78
N CYS A 210 -19.01 -7.10 3.86
CA CYS A 210 -20.11 -7.34 2.94
C CYS A 210 -20.81 -6.00 2.71
N ARG A 211 -20.99 -5.60 1.45
CA ARG A 211 -21.66 -4.35 1.08
C ARG A 211 -22.73 -4.61 0.06
N VAL A 212 -23.83 -3.87 0.15
CA VAL A 212 -24.91 -3.94 -0.82
C VAL A 212 -24.43 -3.39 -2.16
N LEU A 213 -24.58 -4.18 -3.21
CA LEU A 213 -24.42 -3.72 -4.58
C LEU A 213 -25.78 -3.26 -5.09
N ASN A 214 -25.86 -2.01 -5.53
CA ASN A 214 -27.04 -1.58 -6.27
C ASN A 214 -27.10 -2.36 -7.61
N PRO A 215 -28.29 -2.65 -8.16
CA PRO A 215 -28.43 -3.45 -9.39
C PRO A 215 -27.75 -2.85 -10.63
N GLU A 216 -27.58 -1.53 -10.69
CA GLU A 216 -26.94 -0.84 -11.81
C GLU A 216 -25.42 -1.03 -11.81
N THR A 217 -24.77 -0.81 -10.67
CA THR A 217 -23.36 -1.11 -10.43
C THR A 217 -23.08 -2.59 -10.62
N ALA A 218 -24.00 -3.47 -10.25
CA ALA A 218 -23.89 -4.90 -10.51
C ALA A 218 -23.87 -5.25 -12.00
N ARG A 219 -24.81 -4.69 -12.77
CA ARG A 219 -24.84 -4.87 -14.23
C ARG A 219 -23.58 -4.30 -14.87
N MET A 220 -23.17 -3.09 -14.50
CA MET A 220 -21.95 -2.47 -15.00
C MET A 220 -20.72 -3.33 -14.69
N ARG A 221 -20.61 -3.90 -13.48
CA ARG A 221 -19.52 -4.83 -13.15
C ARG A 221 -19.58 -6.12 -13.95
N ALA A 222 -20.75 -6.73 -14.12
CA ALA A 222 -20.92 -7.93 -14.93
C ALA A 222 -20.54 -7.68 -16.40
N GLU A 223 -20.92 -6.52 -16.95
CA GLU A 223 -20.53 -6.07 -18.29
C GLU A 223 -19.02 -5.88 -18.41
N VAL A 224 -18.36 -5.28 -17.41
CA VAL A 224 -16.91 -5.16 -17.38
C VAL A 224 -16.25 -6.55 -17.28
N THR A 225 -16.73 -7.42 -16.39
CA THR A 225 -16.20 -8.80 -16.24
C THR A 225 -16.29 -9.56 -17.56
N ALA A 226 -17.46 -9.58 -18.20
CA ALA A 226 -17.67 -10.27 -19.47
C ALA A 226 -16.73 -9.74 -20.56
N ARG A 227 -16.56 -8.42 -20.63
CA ARG A 227 -15.66 -7.78 -21.59
C ARG A 227 -14.20 -8.12 -21.34
N ILE A 228 -13.73 -8.10 -20.09
CA ILE A 228 -12.36 -8.49 -19.76
C ILE A 228 -12.14 -9.99 -20.03
N GLN A 229 -13.13 -10.85 -19.74
CA GLN A 229 -13.05 -12.28 -20.06
C GLN A 229 -12.93 -12.52 -21.57
N GLU A 230 -13.71 -11.80 -22.39
CA GLU A 230 -13.60 -11.83 -23.86
C GLU A 230 -12.21 -11.38 -24.33
N LEU A 231 -11.65 -10.32 -23.73
CA LEU A 231 -10.26 -9.91 -24.02
C LEU A 231 -9.24 -11.00 -23.71
N LEU A 232 -9.46 -11.78 -22.63
CA LEU A 232 -8.57 -12.86 -22.22
C LEU A 232 -8.65 -14.08 -23.15
N THR A 233 -9.79 -14.33 -23.79
CA THR A 233 -10.00 -15.49 -24.69
C THR A 233 -9.63 -15.21 -26.14
N ASP A 234 -9.96 -14.02 -26.64
CA ASP A 234 -10.00 -13.78 -28.09
C ASP A 234 -8.67 -13.27 -28.67
N GLY A 235 -7.63 -13.16 -27.84
CA GLY A 235 -6.29 -12.76 -28.28
C GLY A 235 -6.21 -11.32 -28.79
N SER A 236 -7.13 -10.46 -28.36
CA SER A 236 -7.21 -9.03 -28.75
C SER A 236 -6.14 -8.15 -28.11
N VAL A 237 -5.30 -8.72 -27.25
CA VAL A 237 -4.12 -8.08 -26.68
C VAL A 237 -2.97 -8.14 -27.68
N ILE A 238 -2.47 -6.99 -28.09
CA ILE A 238 -1.31 -6.86 -29.00
C ILE A 238 -0.20 -6.03 -28.33
N THR A 239 1.04 -6.21 -28.79
CA THR A 239 2.20 -5.52 -28.22
C THR A 239 2.82 -4.56 -29.22
N ALA A 240 2.90 -3.28 -28.85
CA ALA A 240 3.78 -2.33 -29.52
C ALA A 240 5.12 -2.27 -28.77
N PHE A 241 6.23 -2.11 -29.49
CA PHE A 241 7.54 -1.93 -28.90
C PHE A 241 8.00 -0.49 -29.04
N GLN A 242 8.63 0.07 -28.01
CA GLN A 242 9.29 1.37 -28.07
C GLN A 242 10.79 1.21 -27.80
N PRO A 243 11.68 1.80 -28.63
CA PRO A 243 13.13 1.60 -28.50
C PRO A 243 13.73 2.38 -27.32
N ILE A 244 14.71 1.75 -26.67
CA ILE A 244 15.54 2.32 -25.61
C ILE A 244 16.97 2.47 -26.13
N LEU A 245 17.45 3.71 -26.21
CA LEU A 245 18.75 4.09 -26.75
C LEU A 245 19.81 4.13 -25.64
N CYS A 246 20.93 3.45 -25.83
CA CYS A 246 22.12 3.67 -25.00
C CYS A 246 22.79 4.99 -25.38
N LEU A 247 22.95 5.88 -24.40
CA LEU A 247 23.44 7.24 -24.65
C LEU A 247 24.92 7.28 -25.04
N GLU A 248 25.73 6.36 -24.50
CA GLU A 248 27.15 6.23 -24.82
C GLU A 248 27.37 5.70 -26.25
N THR A 249 26.74 4.57 -26.58
CA THR A 249 26.98 3.90 -27.87
C THR A 249 26.12 4.43 -29.02
N ARG A 250 25.08 5.21 -28.70
CA ARG A 250 24.05 5.67 -29.65
C ARG A 250 23.36 4.54 -30.41
N LYS A 251 23.27 3.36 -29.79
CA LYS A 251 22.56 2.18 -30.33
C LYS A 251 21.36 1.85 -29.48
N VAL A 252 20.32 1.33 -30.12
CA VAL A 252 19.19 0.74 -29.39
C VAL A 252 19.68 -0.53 -28.70
N VAL A 253 19.40 -0.65 -27.40
CA VAL A 253 19.85 -1.77 -26.57
C VAL A 253 18.70 -2.62 -26.06
N GLY A 254 17.49 -2.09 -26.11
CA GLY A 254 16.29 -2.81 -25.75
C GLY A 254 15.04 -2.10 -26.21
N VAL A 255 13.91 -2.70 -25.91
CA VAL A 255 12.59 -2.15 -26.17
C VAL A 255 11.69 -2.33 -24.97
N GLU A 256 10.80 -1.39 -24.74
CA GLU A 256 9.68 -1.57 -23.82
C GLU A 256 8.47 -2.12 -24.57
N SER A 257 7.84 -3.15 -24.00
CA SER A 257 6.58 -3.70 -24.48
C SER A 257 5.40 -2.91 -23.93
N LEU A 258 4.65 -2.28 -24.82
CA LEU A 258 3.49 -1.47 -24.50
C LEU A 258 2.22 -2.16 -25.01
N THR A 259 1.39 -2.59 -24.08
CA THR A 259 0.13 -3.29 -24.36
C THR A 259 -0.82 -2.39 -25.14
N ARG A 260 -1.47 -2.96 -26.15
CA ARG A 260 -2.53 -2.35 -26.96
C ARG A 260 -3.67 -3.36 -27.10
N PHE A 261 -4.86 -2.86 -27.42
CA PHE A 261 -6.06 -3.68 -27.56
C PHE A 261 -6.64 -3.47 -28.96
N SER A 262 -6.70 -4.53 -29.76
CA SER A 262 -7.24 -4.48 -31.12
C SER A 262 -8.73 -4.11 -31.10
N GLY A 263 -9.17 -3.21 -31.96
CA GLY A 263 -10.58 -2.82 -32.07
C GLY A 263 -11.07 -1.83 -31.00
N TYR A 264 -10.23 -1.46 -30.03
CA TYR A 264 -10.56 -0.49 -28.98
C TYR A 264 -9.74 0.80 -29.18
N GLN A 265 -10.04 1.55 -30.25
CA GLN A 265 -9.30 2.76 -30.60
C GLN A 265 -9.58 3.96 -29.66
N GLU A 266 -10.66 3.91 -28.87
CA GLU A 266 -11.15 5.05 -28.10
C GLU A 266 -10.68 5.11 -26.63
N LEU A 267 -10.19 4.00 -26.05
CA LEU A 267 -9.79 3.94 -24.64
C LEU A 267 -8.30 3.64 -24.50
N SER A 268 -7.63 4.36 -23.59
CA SER A 268 -6.23 4.10 -23.28
C SER A 268 -6.05 2.69 -22.68
N PRO A 269 -4.92 2.01 -22.94
CA PRO A 269 -4.62 0.71 -22.34
C PRO A 269 -4.75 0.70 -20.80
N GLU A 270 -4.41 1.81 -20.16
CA GLU A 270 -4.54 2.02 -18.72
C GLU A 270 -5.98 1.81 -18.21
N VAL A 271 -6.98 2.31 -18.94
CA VAL A 271 -8.38 2.12 -18.56
C VAL A 271 -8.73 0.63 -18.54
N ARG A 272 -8.18 -0.19 -19.44
CA ARG A 272 -8.42 -1.64 -19.47
C ARG A 272 -7.82 -2.36 -18.28
N PHE A 273 -6.59 -2.00 -17.88
CA PHE A 273 -5.99 -2.55 -16.66
C PHE A 273 -6.75 -2.11 -15.41
N ILE A 274 -7.25 -0.87 -15.35
CA ILE A 274 -8.11 -0.39 -14.26
C ILE A 274 -9.43 -1.17 -14.23
N GLU A 275 -10.08 -1.38 -15.38
CA GLU A 275 -11.30 -2.17 -15.50
C GLU A 275 -11.06 -3.61 -15.03
N ALA A 276 -10.00 -4.27 -15.49
CA ALA A 276 -9.61 -5.61 -15.05
C ALA A 276 -9.38 -5.68 -13.54
N ALA A 277 -8.63 -4.73 -12.96
CA ALA A 277 -8.43 -4.64 -11.52
C ALA A 277 -9.75 -4.42 -10.74
N SER A 278 -10.70 -3.69 -11.32
CA SER A 278 -12.01 -3.43 -10.69
C SER A 278 -12.87 -4.70 -10.55
N VAL A 279 -12.60 -5.72 -11.37
CA VAL A 279 -13.28 -7.04 -11.36
C VAL A 279 -12.37 -8.19 -10.92
N GLY A 280 -11.11 -7.89 -10.51
CA GLY A 280 -10.16 -8.89 -10.02
C GLY A 280 -9.62 -9.82 -11.11
N LEU A 281 -9.47 -9.31 -12.33
CA LEU A 281 -8.85 -9.97 -13.47
C LEU A 281 -7.54 -9.27 -13.90
N ASP A 282 -6.96 -8.46 -13.01
CA ASP A 282 -5.72 -7.71 -13.23
C ASP A 282 -4.54 -8.62 -13.54
N VAL A 283 -4.29 -9.62 -12.69
CA VAL A 283 -3.15 -10.53 -12.84
C VAL A 283 -3.27 -11.37 -14.11
N GLU A 284 -4.47 -11.85 -14.44
CA GLU A 284 -4.75 -12.60 -15.66
C GLU A 284 -4.41 -11.78 -16.90
N LEU A 285 -4.81 -10.50 -16.92
CA LEU A 285 -4.54 -9.61 -18.04
C LEU A 285 -3.06 -9.25 -18.15
N GLU A 286 -2.37 -9.01 -17.03
CA GLU A 286 -0.93 -8.74 -17.00
C GLU A 286 -0.11 -9.95 -17.50
N ILE A 287 -0.45 -11.17 -17.06
CA ILE A 287 0.20 -12.39 -17.53
C ILE A 287 -0.05 -12.62 -19.02
N LEU A 288 -1.28 -12.36 -19.51
CA LEU A 288 -1.56 -12.42 -20.94
C LEU A 288 -0.72 -11.40 -21.72
N ALA A 289 -0.67 -10.15 -21.26
CA ALA A 289 0.13 -9.10 -21.88
C ALA A 289 1.62 -9.46 -21.93
N LEU A 290 2.18 -10.03 -20.86
CA LEU A 290 3.55 -10.53 -20.83
C LEU A 290 3.75 -11.65 -21.86
N ARG A 291 2.88 -12.66 -21.90
CA ARG A 291 2.99 -13.77 -22.87
C ARG A 291 2.93 -13.27 -24.31
N THR A 292 2.04 -12.31 -24.59
CA THR A 292 1.95 -11.66 -25.90
C THR A 292 3.24 -10.90 -26.21
N ALA A 293 3.80 -10.14 -25.26
CA ALA A 293 5.05 -9.41 -25.45
C ALA A 293 6.23 -10.34 -25.72
N LEU A 294 6.36 -11.43 -24.96
CA LEU A 294 7.42 -12.42 -25.14
C LEU A 294 7.30 -13.18 -26.47
N THR A 295 6.07 -13.50 -26.88
CA THR A 295 5.80 -14.17 -28.16
C THR A 295 6.12 -13.25 -29.33
N THR A 296 5.63 -12.01 -29.30
CA THR A 296 5.87 -11.00 -30.34
C THR A 296 7.36 -10.65 -30.41
N GLY A 297 7.99 -10.49 -29.24
CA GLY A 297 9.40 -10.13 -29.11
C GLY A 297 10.37 -11.20 -29.60
N ALA A 298 9.92 -12.43 -29.88
CA ALA A 298 10.76 -13.46 -30.49
C ALA A 298 11.27 -13.04 -31.89
N SER A 299 10.57 -12.11 -32.56
CA SER A 299 10.97 -11.51 -33.84
C SER A 299 11.97 -10.36 -33.73
N LEU A 300 12.25 -9.87 -32.51
CA LEU A 300 13.17 -8.75 -32.31
C LEU A 300 14.63 -9.17 -32.56
N PRO A 301 15.47 -8.25 -33.05
CA PRO A 301 16.91 -8.47 -33.20
C PRO A 301 17.54 -9.07 -31.93
N PRO A 302 18.45 -10.06 -32.05
CA PRO A 302 18.92 -10.87 -30.93
C PRO A 302 19.72 -10.08 -29.87
N GLY A 303 20.20 -8.88 -30.20
CA GLY A 303 20.91 -7.99 -29.28
C GLY A 303 20.01 -7.19 -28.34
N LEU A 304 18.70 -7.08 -28.64
CA LEU A 304 17.78 -6.22 -27.88
C LEU A 304 17.16 -6.97 -26.70
N TYR A 305 17.13 -6.36 -25.53
CA TYR A 305 16.28 -6.86 -24.45
C TYR A 305 14.83 -6.40 -24.61
N VAL A 306 13.90 -7.12 -23.97
CA VAL A 306 12.48 -6.77 -23.89
C VAL A 306 12.14 -6.45 -22.44
N ALA A 307 11.66 -5.23 -22.21
CA ALA A 307 11.14 -4.80 -20.92
C ALA A 307 9.62 -4.91 -20.89
N ALA A 308 9.06 -5.48 -19.82
CA ALA A 308 7.62 -5.68 -19.68
C ALA A 308 7.14 -5.21 -18.30
N ASN A 309 6.07 -4.42 -18.31
CA ASN A 309 5.43 -3.87 -17.12
C ASN A 309 4.61 -4.92 -16.37
N LEU A 310 4.93 -5.14 -15.10
CA LEU A 310 4.17 -6.01 -14.20
C LEU A 310 3.95 -5.35 -12.83
N SER A 311 2.79 -5.64 -12.24
CA SER A 311 2.53 -5.34 -10.85
C SER A 311 3.30 -6.30 -9.93
N PRO A 312 3.60 -5.90 -8.69
CA PRO A 312 4.13 -6.79 -7.66
C PRO A 312 3.29 -8.06 -7.45
N ARG A 313 1.95 -7.97 -7.62
CA ARG A 313 1.05 -9.13 -7.48
C ARG A 313 1.24 -10.13 -8.62
N ALA A 314 1.34 -9.66 -9.87
CA ALA A 314 1.63 -10.54 -11.00
C ALA A 314 3.04 -11.17 -10.90
N CYS A 315 3.99 -10.46 -10.30
CA CYS A 315 5.33 -11.00 -10.03
C CYS A 315 5.36 -12.16 -9.03
N LEU A 316 4.33 -12.30 -8.19
CA LEU A 316 4.18 -13.41 -7.25
C LEU A 316 3.42 -14.60 -7.87
N ASP A 317 2.80 -14.42 -9.03
CA ASP A 317 1.99 -15.46 -9.67
C ASP A 317 2.89 -16.54 -10.29
N PRO A 318 2.68 -17.83 -10.00
CA PRO A 318 3.49 -18.93 -10.57
C PRO A 318 3.48 -18.97 -12.10
N ARG A 319 2.43 -18.46 -12.76
CA ARG A 319 2.32 -18.41 -14.23
C ARG A 319 3.38 -17.51 -14.86
N LEU A 320 3.90 -16.52 -14.13
CA LEU A 320 5.01 -15.68 -14.59
C LEU A 320 6.25 -16.53 -14.91
N ALA A 321 6.64 -17.39 -13.97
CA ALA A 321 7.83 -18.22 -14.12
C ALA A 321 7.69 -19.17 -15.31
N ALA A 322 6.50 -19.78 -15.48
CA ALA A 322 6.19 -20.61 -16.64
C ALA A 322 6.30 -19.82 -17.96
N ALA A 323 5.69 -18.63 -18.03
CA ALA A 323 5.75 -17.78 -19.22
C ALA A 323 7.17 -17.38 -19.62
N ILE A 324 8.05 -17.11 -18.65
CA ILE A 324 9.46 -16.76 -18.91
C ILE A 324 10.25 -18.00 -19.37
N VAL A 325 10.05 -19.16 -18.74
CA VAL A 325 10.78 -20.39 -19.07
C VAL A 325 10.38 -20.95 -20.43
N GLU A 326 9.09 -20.84 -20.79
CA GLU A 326 8.55 -21.29 -22.09
C GLU A 326 8.86 -20.30 -23.23
N SER A 327 9.34 -19.10 -22.92
CA SER A 327 9.66 -18.08 -23.91
C SER A 327 10.81 -18.47 -24.83
N ALA A 328 10.71 -18.08 -26.11
CA ALA A 328 11.85 -18.13 -27.03
C ALA A 328 12.94 -17.10 -26.70
N ILE A 329 12.61 -16.09 -25.87
CA ILE A 329 13.56 -15.06 -25.43
C ILE A 329 14.28 -15.57 -24.17
N PRO A 330 15.62 -15.64 -24.17
CA PRO A 330 16.35 -16.10 -22.98
C PRO A 330 16.16 -15.10 -21.82
N PRO A 331 16.08 -15.55 -20.55
CA PRO A 331 15.80 -14.67 -19.40
C PRO A 331 16.74 -13.46 -19.28
N ARG A 332 18.02 -13.58 -19.66
CA ARG A 332 18.98 -12.47 -19.73
C ARG A 332 18.57 -11.28 -20.62
N ARG A 333 17.70 -11.53 -21.59
CA ARG A 333 17.11 -10.53 -22.50
C ARG A 333 15.75 -10.03 -22.01
N ILE A 334 15.28 -10.45 -20.85
CA ILE A 334 13.99 -10.00 -20.30
C ILE A 334 14.28 -9.08 -19.11
N VAL A 335 13.59 -7.94 -19.08
CA VAL A 335 13.55 -6.99 -17.97
C VAL A 335 12.11 -6.93 -17.48
N LEU A 336 11.85 -7.16 -16.19
CA LEU A 336 10.53 -6.89 -15.61
C LEU A 336 10.54 -5.50 -14.98
N GLU A 337 9.67 -4.63 -15.46
CA GLU A 337 9.47 -3.29 -14.91
C GLU A 337 8.40 -3.38 -13.83
N VAL A 338 8.82 -3.24 -12.57
CA VAL A 338 7.91 -3.34 -11.42
C VAL A 338 7.37 -1.95 -11.13
N THR A 339 6.08 -1.75 -11.42
CA THR A 339 5.41 -0.46 -11.24
C THR A 339 5.14 -0.16 -9.76
N GLU A 340 5.14 1.12 -9.39
CA GLU A 340 4.90 1.57 -8.00
C GLU A 340 3.42 1.67 -7.60
N ARG A 341 2.49 1.55 -8.56
CA ARG A 341 1.05 1.82 -8.37
C ARG A 341 0.34 0.89 -7.38
N HIS A 342 1.00 -0.15 -6.89
CA HIS A 342 0.49 -1.05 -5.86
C HIS A 342 1.44 -1.08 -4.67
N GLU A 343 0.95 -0.68 -3.49
CA GLU A 343 1.73 -0.75 -2.25
C GLU A 343 2.17 -2.19 -1.95
N VAL A 344 3.47 -2.44 -2.02
CA VAL A 344 4.06 -3.69 -1.55
C VAL A 344 4.23 -3.61 -0.04
N GLY A 345 3.31 -4.23 0.70
CA GLY A 345 3.39 -4.32 2.16
C GLY A 345 4.64 -5.07 2.65
N ASN A 346 5.12 -6.05 1.88
CA ASN A 346 6.34 -6.82 2.17
C ASN A 346 7.07 -7.25 0.89
N TYR A 347 8.32 -6.78 0.72
CA TYR A 347 9.16 -7.08 -0.45
C TYR A 347 9.87 -8.44 -0.36
N GLY A 348 9.89 -9.10 0.80
CA GLY A 348 10.53 -10.41 0.98
C GLY A 348 9.97 -11.49 0.04
N PRO A 349 8.65 -11.75 0.05
CA PRO A 349 8.03 -12.71 -0.86
C PRO A 349 8.30 -12.42 -2.35
N LEU A 350 8.34 -11.13 -2.73
CA LEU A 350 8.61 -10.71 -4.09
C LEU A 350 10.05 -11.02 -4.51
N ALA A 351 11.02 -10.69 -3.65
CA ALA A 351 12.42 -11.03 -3.88
C ALA A 351 12.64 -12.55 -3.99
N ASP A 352 11.99 -13.33 -3.12
CA ASP A 352 12.08 -14.78 -3.11
C ASP A 352 11.46 -15.40 -4.38
N ALA A 353 10.30 -14.90 -4.81
CA ALA A 353 9.63 -15.35 -6.03
C ALA A 353 10.44 -15.07 -7.29
N LEU A 354 11.11 -13.91 -7.37
CA LEU A 354 11.91 -13.52 -8.52
C LEU A 354 13.35 -14.08 -8.50
N ALA A 355 13.87 -14.51 -7.34
CA ALA A 355 15.25 -14.97 -7.20
C ALA A 355 15.66 -16.11 -8.17
N PRO A 356 14.84 -17.14 -8.45
CA PRO A 356 15.17 -18.15 -9.44
C PRO A 356 15.33 -17.59 -10.86
N LEU A 357 14.45 -16.65 -11.24
CA LEU A 357 14.50 -16.02 -12.56
C LEU A 357 15.70 -15.08 -12.68
N ARG A 358 16.00 -14.32 -11.63
CA ARG A 358 17.21 -13.47 -11.58
C ARG A 358 18.49 -14.30 -11.71
N ARG A 359 18.57 -15.46 -11.05
CA ARG A 359 19.69 -16.40 -11.23
C ARG A 359 19.83 -16.92 -12.67
N ALA A 360 18.74 -16.99 -13.42
CA ALA A 360 18.75 -17.32 -14.84
C ALA A 360 19.11 -16.13 -15.76
N GLY A 361 19.32 -14.94 -15.18
CA GLY A 361 19.72 -13.71 -15.86
C GLY A 361 18.62 -12.68 -16.03
N LEU A 362 17.38 -12.95 -15.59
CA LEU A 362 16.30 -11.97 -15.60
C LEU A 362 16.73 -10.69 -14.87
N ARG A 363 16.49 -9.55 -15.49
CA ARG A 363 16.75 -8.23 -14.90
C ARG A 363 15.46 -7.59 -14.41
N ILE A 364 15.59 -6.69 -13.45
CA ILE A 364 14.46 -5.93 -12.90
C ILE A 364 14.70 -4.44 -13.14
N ALA A 365 13.66 -3.73 -13.55
CA ALA A 365 13.61 -2.28 -13.53
C ALA A 365 12.60 -1.79 -12.48
N VAL A 366 12.87 -0.61 -11.91
CA VAL A 366 11.86 0.17 -11.20
C VAL A 366 11.43 1.30 -12.12
N ASP A 367 10.12 1.38 -12.35
CA ASP A 367 9.47 2.38 -13.19
C ASP A 367 9.00 3.59 -12.36
N ASP A 368 8.76 4.73 -13.00
CA ASP A 368 8.28 5.98 -12.40
C ASP A 368 9.12 6.51 -11.20
N ALA A 369 10.44 6.30 -11.22
CA ALA A 369 11.28 6.67 -10.09
C ALA A 369 11.39 8.19 -9.92
N GLY A 370 10.73 8.71 -8.88
CA GLY A 370 10.93 10.07 -8.36
C GLY A 370 9.65 10.88 -8.15
N ALA A 371 8.47 10.28 -8.35
CA ALA A 371 7.18 10.85 -7.96
C ALA A 371 6.93 10.90 -6.42
N GLY A 372 7.79 10.28 -5.59
CA GLY A 372 7.66 10.36 -4.12
C GLY A 372 8.63 9.49 -3.30
N PHE A 373 8.46 9.47 -1.97
CA PHE A 373 9.29 8.67 -1.04
C PHE A 373 9.14 7.15 -1.20
N ALA A 374 8.04 6.69 -1.81
CA ALA A 374 7.74 5.28 -2.00
C ALA A 374 8.71 4.63 -3.01
N SER A 375 9.10 5.34 -4.07
CA SER A 375 10.00 4.86 -5.13
C SER A 375 11.40 4.52 -4.60
N MET A 376 11.94 5.34 -3.69
CA MET A 376 13.29 5.12 -3.13
C MET A 376 13.35 3.84 -2.27
N ARG A 377 12.30 3.60 -1.47
CA ARG A 377 12.20 2.34 -0.70
C ARG A 377 12.11 1.15 -1.64
N HIS A 378 11.38 1.28 -2.75
CA HIS A 378 11.26 0.24 -3.77
C HIS A 378 12.63 -0.14 -4.35
N ILE A 379 13.42 0.86 -4.76
CA ILE A 379 14.77 0.66 -5.32
C ILE A 379 15.68 -0.07 -4.32
N LEU A 380 15.70 0.37 -3.05
CA LEU A 380 16.56 -0.23 -2.03
C LEU A 380 16.20 -1.69 -1.72
N GLN A 381 14.92 -2.06 -1.80
CA GLN A 381 14.46 -3.41 -1.50
C GLN A 381 14.63 -4.36 -2.70
N LEU A 382 14.30 -3.91 -3.91
CA LEU A 382 14.41 -4.74 -5.11
C LEU A 382 15.83 -4.87 -5.65
N LYS A 383 16.70 -3.88 -5.38
CA LYS A 383 18.04 -3.78 -5.98
C LYS A 383 17.96 -4.00 -7.50
N PRO A 384 17.28 -3.09 -8.22
CA PRO A 384 17.02 -3.27 -9.64
C PRO A 384 18.30 -3.09 -10.46
N ASP A 385 18.27 -3.63 -11.66
CA ASP A 385 19.31 -3.50 -12.67
C ASP A 385 19.12 -2.19 -13.48
N LEU A 386 17.89 -1.67 -13.54
CA LEU A 386 17.53 -0.43 -14.19
C LEU A 386 16.62 0.44 -13.30
N ILE A 387 16.79 1.76 -13.37
CA ILE A 387 15.89 2.74 -12.79
C ILE A 387 15.43 3.64 -13.91
N LYS A 388 14.12 3.80 -14.08
CA LYS A 388 13.54 4.70 -15.08
C LYS A 388 13.04 5.97 -14.40
N LEU A 389 13.50 7.13 -14.88
CA LEU A 389 13.05 8.44 -14.42
C LEU A 389 11.92 8.93 -15.33
N ASP A 390 10.75 9.14 -14.73
CA ASP A 390 9.55 9.57 -15.44
C ASP A 390 9.70 10.95 -16.12
N ARG A 391 8.85 11.16 -17.12
CA ARG A 391 8.72 12.41 -17.88
C ARG A 391 8.62 13.64 -16.99
N ASP A 392 7.93 13.58 -15.85
CA ASP A 392 7.77 14.74 -14.94
C ASP A 392 9.12 15.29 -14.41
N ILE A 393 10.15 14.44 -14.36
CA ILE A 393 11.51 14.84 -13.96
C ILE A 393 12.33 15.28 -15.17
N ILE A 394 12.11 14.63 -16.32
CA ILE A 394 12.88 14.86 -17.55
C ILE A 394 12.41 16.11 -18.30
N ALA A 395 11.13 16.46 -18.19
CA ALA A 395 10.52 17.60 -18.89
C ALA A 395 11.05 18.94 -18.44
N GLY A 396 11.85 19.58 -19.32
CA GLY A 396 12.49 20.86 -19.03
C GLY A 396 13.83 20.73 -18.30
N ILE A 397 14.40 19.53 -18.16
CA ILE A 397 15.69 19.30 -17.49
C ILE A 397 16.86 20.04 -18.15
N ASP A 398 16.73 20.48 -19.39
CA ASP A 398 17.71 21.33 -20.06
C ASP A 398 17.73 22.77 -19.50
N THR A 399 16.61 23.24 -18.95
CA THR A 399 16.44 24.63 -18.49
C THR A 399 16.22 24.79 -16.99
N ASP A 400 15.65 23.80 -16.29
CA ASP A 400 15.36 23.86 -14.87
C ASP A 400 16.54 23.37 -14.00
N PRO A 401 17.19 24.25 -13.21
CA PRO A 401 18.30 23.85 -12.35
C PRO A 401 17.93 22.81 -11.28
N ALA A 402 16.68 22.81 -10.80
CA ALA A 402 16.23 21.87 -9.77
C ALA A 402 16.07 20.45 -10.35
N GLN A 403 15.48 20.31 -11.54
CA GLN A 403 15.41 19.03 -12.24
C GLN A 403 16.82 18.52 -12.60
N ARG A 404 17.73 19.40 -13.06
CA ARG A 404 19.13 19.02 -13.31
C ARG A 404 19.83 18.51 -12.06
N ALA A 405 19.65 19.19 -10.93
CA ALA A 405 20.24 18.79 -9.66
C ALA A 405 19.68 17.43 -9.17
N LEU A 406 18.37 17.22 -9.32
CA LEU A 406 17.74 15.94 -9.01
C LEU A 406 18.26 14.82 -9.93
N GLY A 407 18.32 15.06 -11.24
CA GLY A 407 18.88 14.12 -12.20
C GLY A 407 20.33 13.74 -11.88
N ALA A 408 21.18 14.72 -11.56
CA ALA A 408 22.57 14.49 -11.14
C ALA A 408 22.65 13.65 -9.85
N ALA A 409 21.79 13.91 -8.86
CA ALA A 409 21.72 13.12 -7.64
C ALA A 409 21.30 11.66 -7.93
N MET A 410 20.36 11.46 -8.85
CA MET A 410 19.92 10.12 -9.27
C MET A 410 21.01 9.38 -10.06
N VAL A 411 21.80 10.07 -10.89
CA VAL A 411 22.99 9.49 -11.54
C VAL A 411 23.99 9.00 -10.49
N GLY A 412 24.32 9.84 -9.50
CA GLY A 412 25.20 9.43 -8.40
C GLY A 412 24.67 8.22 -7.64
N PHE A 413 23.39 8.24 -7.26
CA PHE A 413 22.75 7.16 -6.52
C PHE A 413 22.70 5.84 -7.32
N SER A 414 22.29 5.89 -8.60
CA SER A 414 22.20 4.71 -9.47
C SER A 414 23.58 4.05 -9.68
N SER A 415 24.63 4.86 -9.85
CA SER A 415 26.02 4.39 -9.96
C SER A 415 26.47 3.63 -8.71
N GLU A 416 26.21 4.18 -7.52
CA GLU A 416 26.60 3.55 -6.23
C GLU A 416 25.92 2.19 -6.00
N ILE A 417 24.69 2.01 -6.48
CA ILE A 417 23.98 0.72 -6.35
C ILE A 417 24.17 -0.20 -7.56
N GLY A 418 24.87 0.26 -8.60
CA GLY A 418 25.13 -0.50 -9.83
C GLY A 418 23.92 -0.67 -10.75
N ALA A 419 22.98 0.28 -10.76
CA ALA A 419 21.81 0.29 -11.63
C ALA A 419 22.01 1.25 -12.82
N ALA A 420 21.52 0.87 -14.01
CA ALA A 420 21.47 1.77 -15.15
C ALA A 420 20.32 2.79 -14.99
N LEU A 421 20.59 4.07 -15.25
CA LEU A 421 19.57 5.12 -15.18
C LEU A 421 19.04 5.43 -16.58
N VAL A 422 17.73 5.30 -16.75
CA VAL A 422 17.02 5.52 -18.03
C VAL A 422 16.18 6.79 -17.92
N ALA A 423 16.37 7.73 -18.84
CA ALA A 423 15.50 8.90 -18.96
C ALA A 423 14.28 8.60 -19.83
N GLU A 424 13.07 8.82 -19.32
CA GLU A 424 11.85 8.60 -20.08
C GLU A 424 11.24 9.88 -20.65
N GLY A 425 10.47 9.68 -21.72
CA GLY A 425 9.70 10.74 -22.36
C GLY A 425 10.56 11.86 -22.94
N ILE A 426 11.73 11.51 -23.49
CA ILE A 426 12.56 12.46 -24.25
C ILE A 426 11.82 12.88 -25.53
N GLU A 427 11.54 14.17 -25.66
CA GLU A 427 10.81 14.74 -26.80
C GLU A 427 11.66 15.75 -27.59
N THR A 428 12.72 16.29 -26.99
CA THR A 428 13.57 17.32 -27.62
C THR A 428 15.05 16.96 -27.59
N GLU A 429 15.80 17.42 -28.60
CA GLU A 429 17.27 17.26 -28.64
C GLU A 429 17.97 17.92 -27.45
N ALA A 430 17.38 18.99 -26.91
CA ALA A 430 17.92 19.68 -25.72
C ALA A 430 17.82 18.80 -24.47
N GLU A 431 16.67 18.15 -24.25
CA GLU A 431 16.51 17.17 -23.16
C GLU A 431 17.47 16.00 -23.33
N LEU A 432 17.60 15.45 -24.55
CA LEU A 432 18.53 14.34 -24.85
C LEU A 432 19.98 14.74 -24.53
N ALA A 433 20.39 15.93 -24.95
CA ALA A 433 21.73 16.46 -24.68
C ALA A 433 21.95 16.64 -23.16
N ALA A 434 20.97 17.18 -22.44
CA ALA A 434 21.06 17.39 -21.00
C ALA A 434 21.20 16.07 -20.22
N VAL A 435 20.38 15.06 -20.51
CA VAL A 435 20.49 13.75 -19.81
C VAL A 435 21.77 13.00 -20.16
N THR A 436 22.29 13.20 -21.38
CA THR A 436 23.60 12.66 -21.78
C THR A 436 24.73 13.35 -21.01
N GLU A 437 24.71 14.68 -20.92
CA GLU A 437 25.72 15.46 -20.17
C GLU A 437 25.72 15.11 -18.68
N LEU A 438 24.53 14.88 -18.09
CA LEU A 438 24.39 14.46 -16.70
C LEU A 438 24.96 13.06 -16.44
N GLY A 439 25.18 12.24 -17.47
CA GLY A 439 25.72 10.89 -17.34
C GLY A 439 24.68 9.80 -17.13
N MET A 440 23.43 10.01 -17.59
CA MET A 440 22.44 8.92 -17.62
C MET A 440 22.88 7.83 -18.60
N THR A 441 22.42 6.59 -18.38
CA THR A 441 22.90 5.42 -19.15
C THR A 441 22.15 5.24 -20.46
N ALA A 442 20.83 5.43 -20.42
CA ALA A 442 19.96 5.22 -21.57
C ALA A 442 18.81 6.24 -21.60
N ALA A 443 18.13 6.32 -22.73
CA ALA A 443 16.98 7.19 -22.93
C ALA A 443 15.90 6.51 -23.77
N GLN A 444 14.65 6.91 -23.51
CA GLN A 444 13.46 6.49 -24.24
C GLN A 444 12.56 7.71 -24.44
N GLY A 445 11.87 7.79 -25.58
CA GLY A 445 10.94 8.88 -25.85
C GLY A 445 10.63 9.04 -27.32
N TYR A 446 9.69 9.93 -27.65
CA TYR A 446 9.24 10.12 -29.02
C TYR A 446 10.30 10.69 -29.97
N LEU A 447 11.31 11.39 -29.43
CA LEU A 447 12.46 11.81 -30.22
C LEU A 447 13.26 10.60 -30.76
N ILE A 448 13.37 9.55 -29.96
CA ILE A 448 14.16 8.34 -30.26
C ILE A 448 13.34 7.39 -31.14
N GLY A 449 12.09 7.16 -30.76
CA GLY A 449 11.17 6.32 -31.50
C GLY A 449 9.81 6.25 -30.80
N ARG A 450 8.74 6.28 -31.60
CA ARG A 450 7.38 6.05 -31.11
C ARG A 450 7.14 4.55 -30.91
N PRO A 451 6.21 4.17 -30.01
CA PRO A 451 5.75 2.79 -29.93
C PRO A 451 5.25 2.30 -31.30
N SER A 452 5.80 1.18 -31.78
CA SER A 452 5.48 0.64 -33.11
C SER A 452 4.96 -0.80 -33.03
N LEU A 453 3.97 -1.09 -33.89
CA LEU A 453 3.45 -2.43 -34.15
C LEU A 453 4.11 -3.10 -35.37
N SER A 454 5.02 -2.39 -36.07
CA SER A 454 5.58 -2.82 -37.36
C SER A 454 6.89 -3.60 -37.19
N PRO A 455 6.96 -4.86 -37.67
CA PRO A 455 8.22 -5.61 -37.70
C PRO A 455 9.34 -4.93 -38.50
N GLU A 456 9.00 -4.11 -39.50
CA GLU A 456 10.00 -3.36 -40.27
C GLU A 456 10.71 -2.31 -39.41
N ASP A 457 9.96 -1.59 -38.57
CA ASP A 457 10.53 -0.63 -37.61
C ASP A 457 11.41 -1.37 -36.62
N TRP A 458 10.95 -2.51 -36.11
CA TRP A 458 11.68 -3.32 -35.13
C TRP A 458 13.01 -3.84 -35.68
N ALA A 459 13.03 -4.27 -36.94
CA ALA A 459 14.23 -4.73 -37.62
C ALA A 459 15.27 -3.62 -37.79
N SER A 460 14.85 -2.36 -37.91
CA SER A 460 15.75 -1.20 -38.04
C SER A 460 16.50 -0.86 -36.75
N TRP A 461 16.08 -1.40 -35.60
CA TRP A 461 16.72 -1.17 -34.30
C TRP A 461 17.85 -2.16 -33.98
N GLY A 462 18.10 -3.14 -34.85
CA GLY A 462 19.02 -4.27 -34.63
C GLY A 462 20.48 -4.04 -35.01
#